data_AF-A0A1A3QJN2-F1
#
_entry.id   AF-A0A1A3QJN2-F1
#
_cell.length_a   1.000
_cell.length_b   1.000
_cell.length_c   1.000
_cell.angle_alpha   90.00
_cell.angle_beta   90.00
_cell.angle_gamma   90.00
#
_symmetry.space_group_name_H-M   'P 1'
#
loop_
_entity.id
_entity.type
_entity.pdbx_description
1 polymer ?
#
loop_
_entity_poly.entity_id
_entity_poly.type
_entity_poly.pdbx_seq_one_letter_code
_entity_poly.pdbx_strand_id
1 'polypeptide(L)'
;MPGFTVPEFRRKAVIIAVGGVYDPRIHLDEVVMPVLKKWRIFERDDFTGEAARMRDDLGVLIKELEVAGDKFDESKQRYLEREARKTERITANNGLKTEGTLTLSGR
;
A
#
# COMPACT_ATOMS: atom_id res chain seq x y z
N MET A 1 -6.03 -2.57 13.41
CA MET A 1 -6.75 -3.46 12.49
C MET A 1 -7.22 -4.69 13.23
N PRO A 2 -8.53 -5.04 13.16
CA PRO A 2 -9.01 -6.37 13.53
C PRO A 2 -8.22 -7.43 12.76
N GLY A 3 -7.81 -8.52 13.43
CA GLY A 3 -6.99 -9.57 12.81
C GLY A 3 -5.47 -9.41 12.98
N PHE A 4 -4.97 -8.38 13.68
CA PHE A 4 -3.54 -8.23 13.98
C PHE A 4 -2.94 -9.43 14.74
N THR A 5 -3.76 -10.15 15.50
CA THR A 5 -3.37 -11.36 16.26
C THR A 5 -3.24 -12.61 15.39
N VAL A 6 -3.64 -12.55 14.11
CA VAL A 6 -3.54 -13.68 13.18
C VAL A 6 -2.05 -13.97 12.89
N PRO A 7 -1.63 -15.26 12.87
CA PRO A 7 -0.28 -15.61 12.47
C PRO A 7 0.09 -15.05 11.09
N GLU A 8 1.33 -14.57 10.97
CA GLU A 8 1.86 -13.93 9.76
C GLU A 8 1.09 -12.68 9.31
N PHE A 9 0.39 -11.99 10.23
CA PHE A 9 -0.40 -10.81 9.91
C PHE A 9 0.38 -9.79 9.07
N ARG A 10 1.62 -9.47 9.44
CA ARG A 10 2.45 -8.50 8.70
C ARG A 10 2.65 -8.90 7.24
N ARG A 11 2.95 -10.18 6.99
CA ARG A 11 3.13 -10.69 5.63
C ARG A 11 1.83 -10.63 4.83
N LYS A 12 0.72 -11.04 5.45
CA LYS A 12 -0.61 -10.97 4.82
C LYS A 12 -1.03 -9.53 4.51
N ALA A 13 -0.76 -8.59 5.42
CA ALA A 13 -1.03 -7.17 5.23
C ALA A 13 -0.28 -6.60 4.02
N VAL A 14 1.00 -6.98 3.84
CA VAL A 14 1.77 -6.58 2.65
C VAL A 14 1.14 -7.13 1.36
N ILE A 15 0.68 -8.39 1.36
CA ILE A 15 0.02 -8.98 0.18
C ILE A 15 -1.25 -8.21 -0.19
N ILE A 16 -2.09 -7.89 0.81
CA ILE A 16 -3.33 -7.12 0.63
C ILE A 16 -3.03 -5.72 0.07
N ALA A 17 -2.01 -5.06 0.62
CA ALA A 17 -1.64 -3.70 0.24
C ALA A 17 -1.01 -3.61 -1.16
N VAL A 18 -0.11 -4.53 -1.50
CA VAL A 18 0.46 -4.64 -2.85
C VAL A 18 -0.62 -4.99 -3.87
N GLY A 19 -1.56 -5.88 -3.50
CA GLY A 19 -2.72 -6.21 -4.31
C GLY A 19 -3.74 -5.08 -4.48
N GLY A 20 -3.54 -3.92 -3.84
CA GLY A 20 -4.39 -2.74 -3.99
C GLY A 20 -5.72 -2.83 -3.26
N VAL A 21 -5.89 -3.79 -2.34
CA VAL A 21 -7.15 -3.96 -1.59
C VAL A 21 -7.22 -2.99 -0.42
N TYR A 22 -6.11 -2.80 0.29
CA TYR A 22 -6.05 -1.88 1.42
C TYR A 22 -4.61 -1.52 1.78
N ASP A 23 -4.27 -0.24 1.75
CA ASP A 23 -2.95 0.30 2.08
C ASP A 23 -3.07 1.62 2.87
N PRO A 24 -1.96 2.22 3.36
CA PRO A 24 -2.03 3.45 4.14
C PRO A 24 -2.67 4.64 3.40
N ARG A 25 -2.51 4.74 2.08
CA ARG A 25 -3.13 5.80 1.26
C ARG A 25 -4.63 5.61 1.22
N ILE A 26 -5.09 4.40 0.88
CA ILE A 26 -6.52 4.05 0.86
C ILE A 26 -7.12 4.29 2.26
N HIS A 27 -6.41 3.92 3.33
CA HIS A 27 -6.89 4.16 4.69
C HIS A 27 -7.07 5.65 4.97
N LEU A 28 -6.10 6.48 4.61
CA LEU A 28 -6.16 7.92 4.81
C LEU A 28 -7.34 8.53 4.04
N ASP A 29 -7.42 8.26 2.73
CA ASP A 29 -8.30 8.97 1.80
C ASP A 29 -9.75 8.48 1.86
N GLU A 30 -9.96 7.17 2.02
CA GLU A 30 -11.30 6.57 1.96
C GLU A 30 -11.93 6.34 3.33
N VAL A 31 -11.14 6.37 4.40
CA VAL A 31 -11.63 6.09 5.77
C VAL A 31 -11.41 7.27 6.70
N VAL A 32 -10.14 7.67 6.92
CA VAL A 32 -9.81 8.63 7.98
C VAL A 32 -10.32 10.03 7.63
N MET A 33 -9.91 10.58 6.49
CA MET A 33 -10.27 11.94 6.10
C MET A 33 -11.79 12.14 5.91
N PRO A 34 -12.55 11.19 5.33
CA PRO A 34 -14.00 11.30 5.25
C PRO A 34 -14.68 11.39 6.61
N VAL A 35 -14.21 10.63 7.61
CA VAL A 35 -14.76 10.70 8.98
C VAL A 35 -14.43 12.03 9.64
N LEU A 36 -13.17 12.48 9.55
CA LEU A 36 -12.75 13.76 10.13
C LEU A 36 -13.49 14.95 9.49
N LYS A 37 -13.72 14.90 8.17
CA LYS A 37 -14.51 15.89 7.43
C LYS A 37 -15.97 15.86 7.85
N LYS A 38 -16.58 14.68 7.97
CA LYS A 38 -17.98 14.53 8.41
C LYS A 38 -18.23 15.16 9.79
N TRP A 39 -17.26 15.06 10.70
CA TRP A 39 -17.33 15.67 12.03
C TRP A 39 -16.75 17.09 12.09
N ARG A 40 -16.23 17.59 10.97
CA ARG A 40 -15.66 18.94 10.83
C ARG A 40 -14.55 19.21 11.85
N ILE A 41 -13.76 18.21 12.20
CA ILE A 41 -12.81 18.26 13.32
C ILE A 41 -11.83 19.44 13.21
N PHE A 42 -11.36 19.74 12.00
CA PHE A 42 -10.41 20.84 11.76
C PHE A 42 -11.06 22.19 11.49
N GLU A 43 -12.38 22.24 11.27
CA GLU A 43 -13.12 23.49 11.04
C GLU A 43 -13.74 24.06 12.34
N ARG A 44 -13.75 23.26 13.40
CA ARG A 44 -14.33 23.62 14.69
C ARG A 44 -13.41 24.57 15.47
N ASP A 45 -14.01 25.64 15.95
CA ASP A 45 -13.41 26.68 16.79
C ASP A 45 -13.89 26.62 18.26
N ASP A 46 -14.76 25.66 18.58
CA ASP A 46 -15.33 25.47 19.92
C ASP A 46 -14.52 24.54 20.83
N PHE A 47 -13.42 23.97 20.33
CA PHE A 47 -12.46 23.24 21.17
C PHE A 47 -11.58 24.19 21.96
N THR A 48 -11.42 23.92 23.27
CA THR A 48 -10.60 24.72 24.17
C THR A 48 -9.71 23.82 25.02
N GLY A 49 -8.65 24.41 25.62
CA GLY A 49 -7.77 23.71 26.57
C GLY A 49 -7.14 22.45 25.97
N GLU A 50 -7.34 21.31 26.64
CA GLU A 50 -6.83 20.01 26.22
C GLU A 50 -7.40 19.55 24.87
N ALA A 51 -8.70 19.75 24.63
CA ALA A 51 -9.34 19.32 23.39
C ALA A 51 -8.76 20.03 22.16
N ALA A 52 -8.41 21.31 22.28
CA ALA A 52 -7.75 22.05 21.22
C ALA A 52 -6.37 21.46 20.90
N ARG A 53 -5.59 21.08 21.93
CA ARG A 53 -4.28 20.41 21.74
C ARG A 53 -4.44 19.06 21.07
N MET A 54 -5.42 18.26 21.49
CA MET A 54 -5.70 16.95 20.86
C MET A 54 -6.09 17.08 19.39
N ARG A 55 -6.81 18.14 18.99
CA ARG A 55 -7.09 18.43 17.57
C ARG A 55 -5.79 18.71 16.81
N ASP A 56 -4.88 19.49 17.40
CA ASP A 56 -3.62 19.84 16.77
C ASP A 56 -2.69 18.60 16.67
N ASP A 57 -2.61 17.77 17.71
CA ASP A 57 -1.90 16.49 17.72
C ASP A 57 -2.46 15.52 16.66
N LEU A 58 -3.79 15.46 16.52
CA LEU A 58 -4.42 14.69 15.45
C LEU A 58 -3.97 15.20 14.06
N GLY A 59 -3.82 16.51 13.87
CA GLY A 59 -3.27 17.08 12.65
C GLY A 59 -1.86 16.58 12.34
N VAL A 60 -1.00 16.45 13.35
CA VAL A 60 0.34 15.87 13.21
C VAL A 60 0.25 14.40 12.77
N LEU A 61 -0.60 13.60 13.41
CA LEU A 61 -0.79 12.19 13.05
C LEU A 61 -1.30 12.00 11.61
N ILE A 62 -2.15 12.91 11.12
CA ILE A 62 -2.57 12.90 9.72
C ILE A 62 -1.39 13.15 8.78
N LYS A 63 -0.51 14.09 9.11
CA LYS A 63 0.72 14.34 8.32
C LYS A 63 1.69 13.17 8.35
N GLU A 64 1.83 12.50 9.49
CA GLU A 64 2.63 11.28 9.55
C GLU A 64 2.05 10.16 8.68
N LEU A 65 0.73 10.00 8.66
CA LEU A 65 0.06 9.01 7.82
C LEU A 65 0.18 9.33 6.32
N GLU A 66 0.07 10.60 5.93
CA GLU A 66 0.35 11.06 4.55
C GLU A 66 1.76 10.62 4.11
N VAL A 67 2.79 10.94 4.92
CA VAL A 67 4.18 10.58 4.64
C VAL A 67 4.37 9.06 4.60
N ALA A 68 3.67 8.30 5.45
CA ALA A 68 3.71 6.84 5.42
C ALA A 68 3.08 6.28 4.13
N GLY A 69 1.99 6.89 3.65
CA GLY A 69 1.38 6.60 2.36
C GLY A 69 2.35 6.83 1.20
N ASP A 70 2.97 8.01 1.12
CA ASP A 70 3.96 8.34 0.08
C ASP A 70 5.10 7.32 0.03
N LYS A 71 5.70 7.00 1.18
CA LYS A 71 6.79 6.01 1.29
C LYS A 71 6.34 4.61 0.89
N PHE A 72 5.09 4.26 1.20
CA PHE A 72 4.52 2.97 0.81
C PHE A 72 4.33 2.90 -0.70
N ASP A 73 3.79 3.95 -1.32
CA ASP A 73 3.59 4.03 -2.78
C ASP A 73 4.91 3.85 -3.53
N GLU A 74 5.96 4.57 -3.12
CA GLU A 74 7.30 4.38 -3.67
C GLU A 74 7.83 2.95 -3.50
N SER A 75 7.60 2.34 -2.34
CA SER A 75 8.06 0.99 -2.05
C SER A 75 7.31 -0.06 -2.87
N LYS A 76 6.00 0.12 -3.05
CA LYS A 76 5.14 -0.70 -3.89
C LYS A 76 5.57 -0.61 -5.35
N GLN A 77 5.86 0.59 -5.85
CA GLN A 77 6.36 0.79 -7.20
C GLN A 77 7.69 0.04 -7.43
N ARG A 78 8.67 0.21 -6.54
CA ARG A 78 9.94 -0.52 -6.60
C ARG A 78 9.76 -2.04 -6.55
N TYR A 79 8.77 -2.53 -5.78
CA TYR A 79 8.45 -3.94 -5.69
C TYR A 79 7.90 -4.47 -7.03
N LEU A 80 6.91 -3.78 -7.60
CA LEU A 80 6.29 -4.16 -8.87
C LEU A 80 7.29 -4.16 -10.03
N GLU A 81 8.20 -3.18 -10.09
CA GLU A 81 9.29 -3.13 -11.08
C GLU A 81 10.27 -4.31 -10.95
N ARG A 82 10.53 -4.77 -9.72
CA ARG A 82 11.38 -5.96 -9.50
C ARG A 82 10.67 -7.22 -9.95
N GLU A 83 9.38 -7.35 -9.67
CA GLU A 83 8.60 -8.51 -10.10
C GLU A 83 8.45 -8.54 -11.62
N ALA A 84 8.20 -7.41 -12.28
CA ALA A 84 8.16 -7.31 -13.73
C ALA A 84 9.46 -7.80 -14.39
N ARG A 85 10.62 -7.29 -13.93
CA ARG A 85 11.94 -7.73 -14.42
C ARG A 85 12.22 -9.21 -14.20
N LYS A 86 11.77 -9.77 -13.07
CA LYS A 86 11.90 -11.22 -12.82
C LYS A 86 11.06 -12.02 -13.80
N THR A 87 9.81 -11.62 -14.00
CA THR A 87 8.88 -12.25 -14.94
C THR A 87 9.44 -12.22 -16.35
N GLU A 88 9.91 -11.06 -16.83
CA GLU A 88 10.58 -10.92 -18.13
C GLU A 88 11.77 -11.88 -18.27
N ARG A 89 12.64 -11.96 -17.26
CA ARG A 89 13.82 -12.85 -17.28
C ARG A 89 13.42 -14.32 -17.31
N ILE A 90 12.38 -14.72 -16.58
CA ILE A 90 11.86 -16.09 -16.58
C ILE A 90 11.28 -16.42 -17.95
N THR A 91 10.48 -15.53 -18.53
CA THR A 91 9.89 -15.70 -19.86
C THR A 91 10.98 -15.82 -20.94
N ALA A 92 11.98 -14.95 -20.93
CA ALA A 92 13.11 -15.02 -21.86
C ALA A 92 13.91 -16.33 -21.72
N ASN A 93 14.20 -16.75 -20.49
CA ASN A 93 14.89 -18.01 -20.23
C ASN A 93 14.07 -19.24 -20.68
N ASN A 94 12.76 -19.21 -20.50
CA ASN A 94 11.88 -20.28 -20.97
C ASN A 94 11.82 -20.33 -22.50
N GLY A 95 11.75 -19.17 -23.17
CA GLY A 95 11.84 -19.08 -24.64
C GLY A 95 13.14 -19.68 -25.20
N LEU A 96 14.27 -19.32 -24.61
CA LEU A 96 15.59 -19.87 -24.97
C LEU A 96 15.67 -21.39 -24.78
N LYS A 97 15.05 -21.93 -23.72
CA LYS A 97 14.99 -23.38 -23.50
C LYS A 97 14.10 -24.10 -24.52
N THR A 98 13.04 -23.45 -25.00
CA THR A 98 12.15 -24.04 -26.02
C THR A 98 12.75 -24.06 -27.43
N GLU A 99 13.61 -23.08 -27.78
CA GLU A 99 14.32 -23.11 -29.06
C GLU A 99 15.25 -24.33 -29.18
N GLY A 100 15.86 -24.77 -28.08
CA GLY A 100 16.71 -25.98 -28.04
C GLY A 100 15.97 -27.31 -28.05
N THR A 101 14.64 -27.33 -27.87
CA THR A 101 13.81 -28.55 -27.86
C THR A 101 12.89 -28.68 -29.07
N LEU A 102 12.86 -27.68 -29.96
CA LEU A 102 12.17 -27.77 -31.25
C LEU A 102 12.96 -28.66 -32.22
N THR A 103 12.88 -29.98 -32.03
CA THR A 103 13.15 -30.92 -33.11
C THR A 103 12.03 -30.76 -34.13
N LEU A 104 12.26 -29.93 -35.15
CA LEU A 104 11.41 -29.85 -36.33
C LEU A 104 11.38 -31.25 -36.96
N SER A 105 10.32 -32.00 -36.65
CA SER A 105 9.96 -33.23 -37.35
C SER A 105 9.66 -32.83 -38.79
N GLY A 106 10.60 -33.16 -39.67
CA GLY A 106 10.54 -32.80 -41.08
C GLY A 106 9.33 -33.40 -41.80
N ARG A 107 8.86 -32.64 -42.79
CA ARG A 107 8.28 -33.13 -44.03
C ARG A 107 8.73 -32.24 -45.17
#